data_AF-G3AJC8-F1
#
_entry.id   AF-G3AJC8-F1
#
_cell.length_a   1.000
_cell.length_b   1.000
_cell.length_c   1.000
_cell.angle_alpha   90.00
_cell.angle_beta   90.00
_cell.angle_gamma   90.00
#
_symmetry.space_group_name_H-M   'P 1'
#
loop_
_entity.id
_entity.type
_entity.pdbx_description
1 polymer ?
#
loop_
_entity_poly.entity_id
_entity_poly.type
_entity_poly.pdbx_seq_one_letter_code
_entity_poly.pdbx_strand_id
1 'polypeptide(L)'
;MVAKGSKSSTPATSAEESHPAYSLKIGSADQKQTLAKHHPVKLPNQNEYNTEELDNLRASFKYIYVINWLYNFRGFLKLQSELFDVDLFELELLNYFPSGGYGASEQQSVLFIDKLKLNLISTLQNSKLSSLNNFEKIFRLWFGIETPLGGKEEEEDEAEETANTKHEEEVDIKFDQLKISDKFEILYILISYISNYSKFRDWIDKTGLTFDQLRVNSIFTPPSKNSSQDEYFLLFEDNRLYKRTITYNQLVIPKKRKLSPENPNEYFNSNSFDVNMSKIKFELVYKDIYELNEYLKKSHKIKPIV
;
A
#
# COMPACT_ATOMS: atom_id res chain seq x y z
N MET A 1 -28.57 -20.77 58.92
CA MET A 1 -28.86 -21.19 57.53
C MET A 1 -28.19 -20.21 56.59
N VAL A 2 -27.04 -20.56 56.02
CA VAL A 2 -26.28 -19.70 55.12
C VAL A 2 -26.56 -20.18 53.69
N ALA A 3 -27.09 -19.28 52.87
CA ALA A 3 -27.41 -19.54 51.47
C ALA A 3 -26.11 -19.81 50.69
N LYS A 4 -26.03 -20.99 50.07
CA LYS A 4 -24.97 -21.36 49.12
C LYS A 4 -25.14 -20.53 47.85
N GLY A 5 -24.21 -19.61 47.61
CA GLY A 5 -24.09 -18.92 46.33
C GLY A 5 -23.80 -19.91 45.21
N SER A 6 -24.66 -19.93 44.21
CA SER A 6 -24.51 -20.69 42.99
C SER A 6 -23.29 -20.17 42.22
N LYS A 7 -22.18 -20.92 42.26
CA LYS A 7 -21.07 -20.74 41.32
C LYS A 7 -21.49 -21.39 40.01
N SER A 8 -21.87 -20.56 39.04
CA SER A 8 -21.99 -20.98 37.65
C SER A 8 -20.62 -21.42 37.15
N SER A 9 -20.36 -22.72 37.20
CA SER A 9 -19.21 -23.36 36.55
C SER A 9 -19.57 -23.64 35.10
N THR A 10 -19.36 -22.65 34.23
CA THR A 10 -19.17 -22.95 32.81
C THR A 10 -17.81 -23.64 32.70
N PRO A 11 -17.69 -24.82 32.08
CA PRO A 11 -16.38 -25.46 31.91
C PRO A 11 -15.55 -24.55 31.00
N ALA A 12 -14.40 -24.09 31.48
CA ALA A 12 -13.38 -23.48 30.62
C ALA A 12 -12.90 -24.57 29.66
N THR A 13 -13.52 -24.64 28.49
CA THR A 13 -13.11 -25.53 27.41
C THR A 13 -11.71 -25.14 26.97
N SER A 14 -10.84 -26.13 26.84
CA SER A 14 -9.45 -26.08 26.34
C SER A 14 -9.21 -25.26 25.06
N ALA A 15 -10.24 -24.79 24.38
CA ALA A 15 -10.17 -23.80 23.32
C ALA A 15 -9.75 -22.40 23.83
N GLU A 16 -10.13 -22.01 25.05
CA GLU A 16 -9.76 -20.72 25.65
C GLU A 16 -8.24 -20.62 25.84
N GLU A 17 -7.56 -21.67 26.28
CA GLU A 17 -6.09 -21.66 26.44
C GLU A 17 -5.31 -21.60 25.10
N SER A 18 -5.97 -21.95 23.98
CA SER A 18 -5.35 -21.91 22.64
C SER A 18 -5.47 -20.56 21.93
N HIS A 19 -6.27 -19.62 22.46
CA HIS A 19 -6.52 -18.36 21.77
C HIS A 19 -5.28 -17.44 21.83
N PRO A 20 -4.78 -16.91 20.70
CA PRO A 20 -3.52 -16.17 20.65
C PRO A 20 -3.54 -14.88 21.49
N ALA A 21 -4.72 -14.30 21.75
CA ALA A 21 -4.87 -13.15 22.64
C ALA A 21 -4.33 -13.40 24.07
N TYR A 22 -4.45 -14.62 24.60
CA TYR A 22 -3.93 -14.94 25.94
C TYR A 22 -2.40 -15.06 25.98
N SER A 23 -1.75 -15.22 24.81
CA SER A 23 -0.29 -15.26 24.67
C SER A 23 0.36 -13.87 24.50
N LEU A 24 -0.45 -12.81 24.44
CA LEU A 24 0.02 -11.43 24.31
C LEU A 24 0.70 -10.97 25.60
N LYS A 25 1.92 -10.43 25.49
CA LYS A 25 2.59 -9.74 26.60
C LYS A 25 2.15 -8.29 26.72
N ILE A 26 1.64 -7.72 25.64
CA ILE A 26 1.21 -6.31 25.52
C ILE A 26 -0.28 -6.20 25.89
N GLY A 27 -0.66 -5.08 26.50
CA GLY A 27 -2.05 -4.76 26.86
C GLY A 27 -2.46 -5.19 28.27
N SER A 28 -3.53 -4.57 28.79
CA SER A 28 -4.13 -4.90 30.09
C SER A 28 -4.88 -6.23 30.05
N ALA A 29 -5.21 -6.78 31.23
CA ALA A 29 -6.01 -8.01 31.32
C ALA A 29 -7.38 -7.86 30.62
N ASP A 30 -8.04 -6.70 30.82
CA ASP A 30 -9.34 -6.41 30.21
C ASP A 30 -9.26 -6.28 28.68
N GLN A 31 -8.18 -5.68 28.15
CA GLN A 31 -7.94 -5.59 26.72
C GLN A 31 -7.75 -6.99 26.10
N LYS A 32 -6.96 -7.85 26.75
CA LYS A 32 -6.75 -9.24 26.30
C LYS A 32 -8.04 -10.04 26.35
N GLN A 33 -8.84 -9.89 27.41
CA GLN A 33 -10.13 -10.58 27.52
C GLN A 33 -11.13 -10.07 26.47
N THR A 34 -11.11 -8.79 26.13
CA THR A 34 -11.93 -8.22 25.05
C THR A 34 -11.49 -8.77 23.69
N LEU A 35 -10.19 -8.77 23.42
CA LEU A 35 -9.64 -9.39 22.20
C LEU A 35 -9.94 -10.88 22.11
N ALA A 36 -9.93 -11.61 23.24
CA ALA A 36 -10.26 -13.03 23.26
C ALA A 36 -11.73 -13.33 22.91
N LYS A 37 -12.64 -12.34 22.99
CA LYS A 37 -14.02 -12.47 22.48
C LYS A 37 -14.08 -12.44 20.95
N HIS A 38 -13.04 -11.92 20.30
CA HIS A 38 -12.93 -11.82 18.86
C HIS A 38 -11.89 -12.82 18.37
N HIS A 39 -12.32 -13.86 17.67
CA HIS A 39 -11.37 -14.76 17.02
C HIS A 39 -10.56 -13.98 15.97
N PRO A 40 -9.23 -13.98 16.02
CA PRO A 40 -8.43 -13.35 14.99
C PRO A 40 -8.66 -14.10 13.68
N VAL A 41 -9.27 -13.40 12.74
CA VAL A 41 -9.47 -13.90 11.39
C VAL A 41 -8.17 -13.66 10.65
N LYS A 42 -7.42 -14.73 10.39
CA LYS A 42 -6.33 -14.67 9.42
C LYS A 42 -6.94 -14.79 8.03
N LEU A 43 -6.79 -13.74 7.25
CA LEU A 43 -7.31 -13.71 5.88
C LEU A 43 -6.43 -14.58 4.95
N PRO A 44 -6.96 -15.04 3.80
CA PRO A 44 -6.23 -15.92 2.88
C PRO A 44 -4.86 -15.36 2.44
N ASN A 45 -4.79 -14.05 2.19
CA ASN A 45 -3.58 -13.29 1.84
C ASN A 45 -2.56 -13.15 3.00
N GLN A 46 -2.87 -13.67 4.18
CA GLN A 46 -2.00 -13.63 5.37
C GLN A 46 -1.49 -15.01 5.80
N ASN A 47 -2.01 -16.09 5.21
CA ASN A 47 -1.67 -17.45 5.61
C ASN A 47 -1.43 -18.34 4.39
N GLU A 48 -2.49 -18.91 3.82
CA GLU A 48 -2.41 -19.89 2.72
C GLU A 48 -1.82 -19.31 1.44
N TYR A 49 -2.08 -18.02 1.18
CA TYR A 49 -1.65 -17.32 -0.03
C TYR A 49 -0.70 -16.17 0.26
N ASN A 50 -0.01 -16.22 1.40
CA ASN A 50 1.10 -15.31 1.63
C ASN A 50 2.31 -15.76 0.80
N THR A 51 2.40 -15.25 -0.43
CA THR A 51 3.48 -15.57 -1.36
C THR A 51 4.66 -14.62 -1.18
N GLU A 52 5.85 -15.04 -1.61
CA GLU A 52 7.03 -14.18 -1.67
C GLU A 52 6.77 -12.94 -2.55
N GLU A 53 5.97 -13.07 -3.61
CA GLU A 53 5.52 -11.95 -4.43
C GLU A 53 4.77 -10.90 -3.61
N LEU A 54 3.86 -11.33 -2.73
CA LEU A 54 3.07 -10.44 -1.89
C LEU A 54 3.92 -9.77 -0.80
N ASP A 55 4.86 -10.49 -0.21
CA ASP A 55 5.80 -9.93 0.76
C ASP A 55 6.74 -8.89 0.10
N ASN A 56 7.25 -9.18 -1.10
CA ASN A 56 8.05 -8.24 -1.90
C ASN A 56 7.22 -7.01 -2.32
N LEU A 57 5.96 -7.21 -2.69
CA LEU A 57 5.04 -6.12 -3.01
C LEU A 57 4.81 -5.21 -1.81
N ARG A 58 4.51 -5.77 -0.63
CA ARG A 58 4.30 -5.00 0.61
C ARG A 58 5.54 -4.21 1.02
N ALA A 59 6.73 -4.68 0.65
CA ALA A 59 8.00 -4.00 0.82
C ALA A 59 8.36 -3.03 -0.33
N SER A 60 7.51 -2.87 -1.33
CA SER A 60 7.76 -1.95 -2.45
C SER A 60 7.31 -0.52 -2.14
N PHE A 61 8.03 0.46 -2.68
CA PHE A 61 7.63 1.86 -2.58
C PHE A 61 6.26 2.13 -3.20
N LYS A 62 5.96 1.50 -4.35
CA LYS A 62 4.68 1.67 -5.07
C LYS A 62 3.50 1.27 -4.21
N TYR A 63 3.59 0.11 -3.54
CA TYR A 63 2.57 -0.36 -2.60
C TYR A 63 2.36 0.62 -1.45
N ILE A 64 3.45 0.97 -0.76
CA ILE A 64 3.40 1.86 0.40
C ILE A 64 2.78 3.21 0.01
N TYR A 65 3.18 3.76 -1.14
CA TYR A 65 2.65 5.00 -1.67
C TYR A 65 1.14 4.92 -1.94
N VAL A 66 0.70 3.91 -2.69
CA VAL A 66 -0.72 3.73 -3.06
C VAL A 66 -1.59 3.57 -1.82
N ILE A 67 -1.23 2.66 -0.92
CA ILE A 67 -2.03 2.40 0.29
C ILE A 67 -2.05 3.64 1.19
N ASN A 68 -0.89 4.28 1.42
CA ASN A 68 -0.85 5.48 2.26
C ASN A 68 -1.68 6.61 1.64
N TRP A 69 -1.66 6.75 0.31
CA TRP A 69 -2.48 7.72 -0.38
C TRP A 69 -3.98 7.44 -0.19
N LEU A 70 -4.41 6.17 -0.29
CA LEU A 70 -5.81 5.79 -0.08
C LEU A 70 -6.27 6.01 1.36
N TYR A 71 -5.41 5.82 2.36
CA TYR A 71 -5.75 6.15 3.75
C TYR A 71 -6.01 7.64 3.94
N ASN A 72 -5.15 8.49 3.39
CA ASN A 72 -5.16 9.92 3.68
C ASN A 72 -6.03 10.74 2.71
N PHE A 73 -6.15 10.31 1.45
CA PHE A 73 -6.61 11.17 0.35
C PHE A 73 -7.74 10.58 -0.49
N ARG A 74 -8.26 9.37 -0.19
CA ARG A 74 -9.40 8.80 -0.94
C ARG A 74 -10.65 9.68 -0.94
N GLY A 75 -10.79 10.58 0.04
CA GLY A 75 -11.86 11.58 0.08
C GLY A 75 -11.85 12.54 -1.12
N PHE A 76 -10.69 12.78 -1.74
CA PHE A 76 -10.59 13.54 -2.99
C PHE A 76 -11.37 12.88 -4.12
N LEU A 77 -11.37 11.54 -4.16
CA LEU A 77 -12.14 10.72 -5.10
C LEU A 77 -13.59 10.52 -4.65
N LYS A 78 -14.04 11.20 -3.59
CA LYS A 78 -15.35 11.03 -2.95
C LYS A 78 -15.60 9.63 -2.39
N LEU A 79 -14.52 8.94 -1.98
CA LEU A 79 -14.56 7.59 -1.41
C LEU A 79 -14.42 7.59 0.13
N GLN A 80 -14.66 8.71 0.82
CA GLN A 80 -14.51 8.80 2.28
C GLN A 80 -15.48 7.90 3.05
N SER A 81 -16.68 7.65 2.50
CA SER A 81 -17.71 6.82 3.14
C SER A 81 -17.51 5.32 2.85
N GLU A 82 -16.60 4.97 1.96
CA GLU A 82 -16.28 3.58 1.64
C GLU A 82 -15.37 3.03 2.72
N LEU A 83 -15.71 1.83 3.21
CA LEU A 83 -14.85 1.08 4.12
C LEU A 83 -13.57 0.70 3.35
N PHE A 84 -12.41 1.03 3.92
CA PHE A 84 -11.12 0.69 3.33
C PHE A 84 -10.27 -0.03 4.37
N ASP A 85 -9.92 -1.27 4.05
CA ASP A 85 -9.01 -2.11 4.81
C ASP A 85 -8.00 -2.72 3.83
N VAL A 86 -6.72 -2.70 4.19
CA VAL A 86 -5.63 -3.12 3.29
C VAL A 86 -5.73 -4.59 2.93
N ASP A 87 -6.06 -5.44 3.90
CA ASP A 87 -6.09 -6.87 3.68
C ASP A 87 -7.30 -7.26 2.81
N LEU A 88 -8.45 -6.62 3.00
CA LEU A 88 -9.60 -6.78 2.10
C LEU A 88 -9.30 -6.24 0.69
N PHE A 89 -8.63 -5.09 0.59
CA PHE A 89 -8.28 -4.50 -0.70
C PHE A 89 -7.30 -5.37 -1.50
N GLU A 90 -6.31 -5.98 -0.83
CA GLU A 90 -5.42 -6.98 -1.45
C GLU A 90 -6.21 -8.18 -1.98
N LEU A 91 -7.19 -8.68 -1.22
CA LEU A 91 -8.04 -9.79 -1.65
C LEU A 91 -8.92 -9.42 -2.86
N GLU A 92 -9.46 -8.21 -2.91
CA GLU A 92 -10.17 -7.68 -4.09
C GLU A 92 -9.24 -7.67 -5.31
N LEU A 93 -8.01 -7.18 -5.17
CA LEU A 93 -7.02 -7.15 -6.25
C LEU A 93 -6.54 -8.55 -6.67
N LEU A 94 -6.60 -9.52 -5.79
CA LEU A 94 -6.31 -10.92 -6.09
C LEU A 94 -7.54 -11.67 -6.67
N ASN A 95 -8.65 -10.98 -6.91
CA ASN A 95 -9.90 -11.51 -7.42
C ASN A 95 -10.52 -12.61 -6.52
N TYR A 96 -10.34 -12.53 -5.19
CA TYR A 96 -10.97 -13.48 -4.25
C TYR A 96 -12.49 -13.27 -4.10
N PHE A 97 -12.97 -12.07 -4.40
CA PHE A 97 -14.39 -11.78 -4.39
C PHE A 97 -14.94 -11.90 -5.81
N PRO A 98 -16.13 -12.51 -6.00
CA PRO A 98 -16.72 -12.66 -7.31
C PRO A 98 -16.99 -11.29 -7.93
N SER A 99 -16.31 -11.00 -9.04
CA SER A 99 -16.55 -9.84 -9.91
C SER A 99 -17.83 -10.06 -10.71
N GLY A 100 -18.96 -9.91 -10.03
CA GLY A 100 -20.29 -10.16 -10.56
C GLY A 100 -21.05 -11.09 -9.64
N GLY A 101 -22.02 -10.54 -8.91
CA GLY A 101 -23.00 -11.37 -8.21
C GLY A 101 -23.61 -12.36 -9.20
N TYR A 102 -23.80 -13.61 -8.77
CA TYR A 102 -24.66 -14.56 -9.48
C TYR A 102 -26.00 -13.87 -9.78
N GLY A 103 -26.20 -13.43 -11.03
CA GLY A 103 -27.43 -12.80 -11.50
C GLY A 103 -27.50 -11.26 -11.50
N ALA A 104 -26.40 -10.51 -11.43
CA ALA A 104 -26.46 -9.04 -11.42
C ALA A 104 -26.56 -8.42 -12.82
N SER A 105 -27.79 -8.18 -13.28
CA SER A 105 -28.08 -7.10 -14.24
C SER A 105 -27.75 -5.74 -13.60
N GLU A 106 -26.83 -4.98 -14.18
CA GLU A 106 -26.64 -3.52 -14.00
C GLU A 106 -26.51 -2.96 -12.56
N GLN A 107 -26.26 -3.78 -11.54
CA GLN A 107 -26.05 -3.25 -10.18
C GLN A 107 -24.61 -2.74 -10.01
N GLN A 108 -24.49 -1.54 -9.44
CA GLN A 108 -23.22 -0.92 -9.06
C GLN A 108 -22.37 -1.91 -8.27
N SER A 109 -21.11 -2.10 -8.70
CA SER A 109 -20.19 -2.99 -7.99
C SER A 109 -20.04 -2.57 -6.54
N VAL A 110 -20.09 -3.55 -5.64
CA VAL A 110 -19.89 -3.37 -4.20
C VAL A 110 -18.40 -3.27 -3.87
N LEU A 111 -17.51 -3.74 -4.75
CA LEU A 111 -16.08 -3.80 -4.52
C LEU A 111 -15.45 -2.41 -4.52
N PHE A 112 -14.53 -2.18 -3.57
CA PHE A 112 -13.82 -0.91 -3.46
C PHE A 112 -12.97 -0.64 -4.71
N ILE A 113 -12.29 -1.67 -5.25
CA ILE A 113 -11.43 -1.53 -6.43
C ILE A 113 -12.19 -1.02 -7.66
N ASP A 114 -13.45 -1.42 -7.84
CA ASP A 114 -14.24 -0.98 -8.98
C ASP A 114 -14.63 0.49 -8.87
N LYS A 115 -15.04 0.90 -7.67
CA LYS A 115 -15.30 2.31 -7.36
C LYS A 115 -14.03 3.14 -7.49
N LEU A 116 -12.88 2.60 -7.05
CA LEU A 116 -11.59 3.25 -7.17
C LEU A 116 -11.20 3.46 -8.65
N LYS A 117 -11.25 2.40 -9.48
CA LYS A 117 -10.98 2.46 -10.93
C LYS A 117 -11.84 3.53 -11.61
N LEU A 118 -13.16 3.50 -11.37
CA LEU A 118 -14.11 4.47 -11.94
C LEU A 118 -13.79 5.92 -11.54
N ASN A 119 -13.53 6.18 -10.26
CA ASN A 119 -13.29 7.54 -9.78
C ASN A 119 -11.89 8.06 -10.16
N LEU A 120 -10.87 7.20 -10.22
CA LEU A 120 -9.54 7.56 -10.73
C LEU A 120 -9.62 7.99 -12.19
N ILE A 121 -10.24 7.19 -13.06
CA ILE A 121 -10.37 7.54 -14.48
C ILE A 121 -11.27 8.75 -14.68
N SER A 122 -12.37 8.86 -13.92
CA SER A 122 -13.23 10.05 -14.00
C SER A 122 -12.47 11.33 -13.63
N THR A 123 -11.59 11.23 -12.63
CA THR A 123 -10.74 12.34 -12.20
C THR A 123 -9.68 12.66 -13.24
N LEU A 124 -9.04 11.64 -13.83
CA LEU A 124 -8.05 11.76 -14.91
C LEU A 124 -8.63 12.51 -16.13
N GLN A 125 -9.83 12.12 -16.58
CA GLN A 125 -10.48 12.77 -17.73
C GLN A 125 -11.20 14.08 -17.38
N ASN A 126 -11.29 14.42 -16.10
CA ASN A 126 -12.16 15.49 -15.60
C ASN A 126 -13.61 15.38 -16.12
N SER A 127 -14.10 14.15 -16.28
CA SER A 127 -15.42 13.81 -16.81
C SER A 127 -15.96 12.59 -16.07
N LYS A 128 -17.28 12.51 -15.87
CA LYS A 128 -17.87 11.37 -15.17
C LYS A 128 -17.84 10.15 -16.08
N LEU A 129 -17.11 9.11 -15.68
CA LEU A 129 -17.15 7.83 -16.36
C LEU A 129 -18.42 7.08 -15.99
N SER A 130 -19.13 6.58 -17.00
CA SER A 130 -20.37 5.82 -16.82
C SER A 130 -20.15 4.31 -16.73
N SER A 131 -19.02 3.79 -17.24
CA SER A 131 -18.77 2.36 -17.35
C SER A 131 -17.32 2.00 -17.10
N LEU A 132 -17.11 0.91 -16.35
CA LEU A 132 -15.81 0.36 -16.03
C LEU A 132 -15.13 -0.26 -17.25
N ASN A 133 -15.90 -0.65 -18.27
CA ASN A 133 -15.39 -1.22 -19.52
C ASN A 133 -14.45 -0.29 -20.29
N ASN A 134 -14.48 1.01 -20.00
CA ASN A 134 -13.60 1.99 -20.64
C ASN A 134 -12.28 2.20 -19.88
N PHE A 135 -12.08 1.55 -18.72
CA PHE A 135 -10.93 1.79 -17.85
C PHE A 135 -9.60 1.57 -18.59
N GLU A 136 -9.41 0.39 -19.19
CA GLU A 136 -8.16 0.02 -19.86
C GLU A 136 -7.90 0.89 -21.08
N LYS A 137 -8.94 1.12 -21.89
CA LYS A 137 -8.84 1.97 -23.09
C LYS A 137 -8.37 3.39 -22.73
N ILE A 138 -8.96 3.98 -21.71
CA ILE A 138 -8.61 5.34 -21.28
C ILE A 138 -7.22 5.36 -20.65
N PHE A 139 -6.87 4.34 -19.87
CA PHE A 139 -5.54 4.25 -19.29
C PHE A 139 -4.46 4.21 -20.39
N ARG A 140 -4.62 3.34 -21.41
CA ARG A 140 -3.69 3.26 -22.55
C ARG A 140 -3.59 4.57 -23.32
N LEU A 141 -4.72 5.26 -23.53
CA LEU A 141 -4.74 6.55 -24.20
C LEU A 141 -3.90 7.61 -23.46
N TRP A 142 -3.89 7.59 -22.13
CA TRP A 142 -3.18 8.60 -21.32
C TRP A 142 -1.72 8.25 -21.02
N PHE A 143 -1.42 6.97 -20.82
CA PHE A 143 -0.11 6.53 -20.32
C PHE A 143 0.67 5.67 -21.34
N GLY A 144 0.08 5.38 -22.49
CA GLY A 144 0.67 4.58 -23.54
C GLY A 144 0.67 3.07 -23.26
N ILE A 145 1.34 2.34 -24.14
CA ILE A 145 1.41 0.88 -24.12
C ILE A 145 2.60 0.33 -23.33
N GLU A 146 3.58 1.16 -22.97
CA GLU A 146 4.78 0.82 -22.19
C GLU A 146 4.50 0.61 -20.69
N THR A 147 3.26 0.26 -20.37
CA THR A 147 2.77 0.01 -19.01
C THR A 147 2.40 -1.46 -18.84
N PRO A 148 2.16 -1.97 -17.62
CA PRO A 148 1.78 -3.37 -17.46
C PRO A 148 0.48 -3.77 -18.16
N LEU A 149 -0.39 -2.83 -18.52
CA LEU A 149 -1.59 -3.10 -19.34
C LEU A 149 -1.25 -3.38 -20.80
N GLY A 150 -0.04 -3.04 -21.25
CA GLY A 150 0.41 -3.24 -22.62
C GLY A 150 -0.48 -2.54 -23.64
N GLY A 151 -0.31 -2.94 -24.89
CA GLY A 151 -1.15 -2.58 -26.03
C GLY A 151 -0.35 -2.69 -27.31
N LYS A 152 -1.03 -2.54 -28.45
CA LYS A 152 -0.36 -2.36 -29.74
C LYS A 152 -0.35 -0.88 -30.06
N GLU A 153 0.75 -0.38 -30.64
CA GLU A 153 0.72 0.92 -31.30
C GLU A 153 -0.29 0.80 -32.45
N GLU A 154 -1.38 1.55 -32.39
CA GLU A 154 -2.20 1.76 -33.58
C GLU A 154 -1.34 2.62 -34.51
N GLU A 155 -0.74 2.03 -35.55
CA GLU A 155 -0.12 2.79 -36.62
C GLU A 155 -1.21 3.70 -37.22
N GLU A 156 -1.07 5.02 -37.07
CA GLU A 156 -2.07 6.03 -37.45
C GLU A 156 -2.34 6.11 -38.97
N ASP A 157 -1.78 5.23 -39.80
CA ASP A 157 -1.74 5.37 -41.27
C ASP A 157 -2.72 4.47 -42.07
N GLU A 158 -3.58 3.65 -41.46
CA GLU A 158 -4.58 2.86 -42.21
C GLU A 158 -6.04 3.20 -41.85
N ALA A 159 -6.30 4.48 -41.58
CA ALA A 159 -7.65 5.01 -41.44
C ALA A 159 -8.33 5.30 -42.79
N GLU A 160 -8.19 4.43 -43.80
CA GLU A 160 -9.01 4.41 -45.01
C GLU A 160 -8.70 3.11 -45.77
N GLU A 161 -9.72 2.28 -46.02
CA GLU A 161 -9.65 1.00 -46.77
C GLU A 161 -9.25 -0.28 -46.00
N THR A 162 -10.13 -0.79 -45.12
CA THR A 162 -10.54 -2.22 -45.14
C THR A 162 -11.68 -2.49 -44.15
N ALA A 163 -12.87 -2.01 -44.48
CA ALA A 163 -14.10 -2.27 -43.72
C ALA A 163 -14.63 -3.72 -43.83
N ASN A 164 -13.81 -4.74 -44.12
CA ASN A 164 -14.34 -6.10 -44.39
C ASN A 164 -13.37 -7.27 -44.21
N THR A 165 -12.51 -7.24 -43.20
CA THR A 165 -11.78 -8.45 -42.79
C THR A 165 -11.99 -8.68 -41.31
N LYS A 166 -12.45 -9.89 -40.97
CA LYS A 166 -12.64 -10.36 -39.60
C LYS A 166 -11.36 -10.13 -38.80
N HIS A 167 -11.33 -9.07 -38.00
CA HIS A 167 -10.33 -8.92 -36.96
C HIS A 167 -10.53 -10.08 -36.00
N GLU A 168 -9.55 -10.99 -35.97
CA GLU A 168 -9.33 -11.81 -34.78
C GLU A 168 -9.17 -10.82 -33.62
N GLU A 169 -10.19 -10.71 -32.78
CA GLU A 169 -10.16 -9.92 -31.55
C GLU A 169 -9.08 -10.51 -30.64
N GLU A 170 -7.82 -10.11 -30.85
CA GLU A 170 -6.80 -10.29 -29.83
C GLU A 170 -7.24 -9.46 -28.63
N VAL A 171 -7.72 -10.17 -27.61
CA VAL A 171 -8.28 -9.58 -26.40
C VAL A 171 -7.20 -8.81 -25.67
N ASP A 172 -7.25 -7.48 -25.77
CA ASP A 172 -6.46 -6.57 -24.95
C ASP A 172 -6.44 -7.01 -23.48
N ILE A 173 -5.24 -7.00 -22.87
CA ILE A 173 -5.05 -7.42 -21.47
C ILE A 173 -5.92 -6.55 -20.56
N LYS A 174 -6.72 -7.16 -19.70
CA LYS A 174 -7.59 -6.44 -18.75
C LYS A 174 -6.89 -6.26 -17.41
N PHE A 175 -7.25 -5.20 -16.67
CA PHE A 175 -6.67 -4.94 -15.36
C PHE A 175 -6.80 -6.16 -14.43
N ASP A 176 -7.97 -6.81 -14.41
CA ASP A 176 -8.22 -7.93 -13.51
C ASP A 176 -7.38 -9.18 -13.84
N GLN A 177 -6.84 -9.28 -15.06
CA GLN A 177 -5.96 -10.36 -15.52
C GLN A 177 -4.48 -10.15 -15.11
N LEU A 178 -4.12 -8.94 -14.67
CA LEU A 178 -2.77 -8.62 -14.25
C LEU A 178 -2.41 -9.28 -12.91
N LYS A 179 -1.11 -9.45 -12.68
CA LYS A 179 -0.58 -9.79 -11.36
C LYS A 179 -0.81 -8.63 -10.39
N ILE A 180 -0.82 -8.93 -9.09
CA ILE A 180 -1.05 -7.89 -8.07
C ILE A 180 0.05 -6.80 -8.10
N SER A 181 1.31 -7.17 -8.38
CA SER A 181 2.40 -6.21 -8.56
C SER A 181 2.10 -5.18 -9.65
N ASP A 182 1.59 -5.66 -10.78
CA ASP A 182 1.29 -4.89 -11.97
C ASP A 182 0.03 -4.03 -11.76
N LYS A 183 -0.97 -4.58 -11.06
CA LYS A 183 -2.14 -3.80 -10.59
C LYS A 183 -1.72 -2.62 -9.74
N PHE A 184 -0.80 -2.80 -8.80
CA PHE A 184 -0.26 -1.70 -7.99
C PHE A 184 0.55 -0.69 -8.79
N GLU A 185 1.25 -1.12 -9.84
CA GLU A 185 1.95 -0.20 -10.74
C GLU A 185 0.97 0.70 -11.51
N ILE A 186 -0.11 0.12 -12.06
CA ILE A 186 -1.18 0.89 -12.71
C ILE A 186 -1.81 1.91 -11.74
N LEU A 187 -2.12 1.47 -10.51
CA LEU A 187 -2.67 2.36 -9.48
C LEU A 187 -1.67 3.46 -9.07
N TYR A 188 -0.38 3.13 -8.95
CA TYR A 188 0.67 4.08 -8.64
C TYR A 188 0.79 5.16 -9.72
N ILE A 189 0.78 4.78 -11.01
CA ILE A 189 0.81 5.71 -12.13
C ILE A 189 -0.37 6.69 -12.06
N LEU A 190 -1.61 6.17 -11.94
CA LEU A 190 -2.81 7.00 -11.86
C LEU A 190 -2.78 7.96 -10.67
N ILE A 191 -2.52 7.43 -9.47
CA ILE A 191 -2.57 8.21 -8.24
C ILE A 191 -1.45 9.26 -8.21
N SER A 192 -0.23 8.90 -8.62
CA SER A 192 0.89 9.83 -8.70
C SER A 192 0.60 10.96 -9.70
N TYR A 193 0.03 10.62 -10.85
CA TYR A 193 -0.35 11.61 -11.86
C TYR A 193 -1.44 12.56 -11.35
N ILE A 194 -2.52 12.03 -10.78
CA ILE A 194 -3.63 12.82 -10.22
C ILE A 194 -3.15 13.69 -9.05
N SER A 195 -2.20 13.22 -8.25
CA SER A 195 -1.62 14.00 -7.14
C SER A 195 -0.89 15.26 -7.59
N ASN A 196 -0.55 15.37 -8.88
CA ASN A 196 0.05 16.57 -9.46
C ASN A 196 -0.99 17.59 -9.97
N TYR A 197 -2.28 17.26 -9.98
CA TYR A 197 -3.32 18.18 -10.42
C TYR A 197 -3.48 19.37 -9.48
N SER A 198 -3.72 20.55 -10.04
CA SER A 198 -4.05 21.76 -9.26
C SER A 198 -5.27 21.54 -8.37
N LYS A 199 -6.32 20.88 -8.89
CA LYS A 199 -7.54 20.56 -8.13
C LYS A 199 -7.27 19.69 -6.90
N PHE A 200 -6.27 18.82 -6.96
CA PHE A 200 -5.87 18.00 -5.80
C PHE A 200 -5.22 18.87 -4.73
N ARG A 201 -4.33 19.79 -5.14
CA ARG A 201 -3.74 20.79 -4.23
C ARG A 201 -4.81 21.68 -3.59
N ASP A 202 -5.74 22.20 -4.40
CA ASP A 202 -6.87 23.00 -3.91
C ASP A 202 -7.73 22.22 -2.90
N TRP A 203 -7.90 20.91 -3.11
CA TRP A 203 -8.64 20.06 -2.18
C TRP A 203 -7.88 19.84 -0.87
N ILE A 204 -6.56 19.62 -0.91
CA ILE A 204 -5.71 19.54 0.28
C ILE A 204 -5.85 20.82 1.12
N ASP A 205 -5.72 21.98 0.48
CA ASP A 205 -5.76 23.28 1.15
C ASP A 205 -7.13 23.53 1.81
N LYS A 206 -8.22 23.13 1.15
CA LYS A 206 -9.59 23.25 1.69
C LYS A 206 -9.87 22.29 2.83
N THR A 207 -9.30 21.10 2.79
CA THR A 207 -9.54 20.05 3.80
C THR A 207 -8.81 20.38 5.11
N GLY A 208 -7.79 21.24 5.06
CA GLY A 208 -7.07 21.69 6.26
C GLY A 208 -6.23 20.59 6.90
N LEU A 209 -5.71 19.66 6.09
CA LEU A 209 -4.85 18.58 6.56
C LEU A 209 -3.59 19.15 7.22
N THR A 210 -3.19 18.59 8.36
CA THR A 210 -1.99 19.03 9.06
C THR A 210 -0.73 18.61 8.31
N PHE A 211 0.39 19.28 8.57
CA PHE A 211 1.68 18.90 7.97
C PHE A 211 2.06 17.44 8.25
N ASP A 212 1.71 16.93 9.43
CA ASP A 212 1.93 15.53 9.82
C ASP A 212 1.03 14.55 9.04
N GLN A 213 -0.10 15.00 8.52
CA GLN A 213 -0.97 14.20 7.64
C GLN A 213 -0.51 14.27 6.17
N LEU A 214 0.13 15.36 5.77
CA LEU A 214 0.63 15.55 4.40
C LEU A 214 2.00 14.92 4.17
N ARG A 215 2.80 14.74 5.23
CA ARG A 215 4.13 14.16 5.15
C ARG A 215 4.23 12.95 6.05
N VAL A 216 4.74 11.87 5.47
CA VAL A 216 5.09 10.66 6.21
C VAL A 216 6.37 10.94 7.00
N ASN A 217 6.21 11.20 8.30
CA ASN A 217 7.32 11.45 9.21
C ASN A 217 7.75 10.14 9.89
N SER A 218 9.06 9.95 10.06
CA SER A 218 9.55 8.80 10.82
C SER A 218 9.27 9.00 12.31
N ILE A 219 8.82 7.93 12.97
CA ILE A 219 8.62 7.92 14.43
C ILE A 219 9.95 7.72 15.18
N PHE A 220 10.94 7.14 14.50
CA PHE A 220 12.27 6.90 15.06
C PHE A 220 13.32 6.81 13.95
N THR A 221 14.45 7.49 14.17
CA THR A 221 15.59 7.49 13.26
C THR A 221 16.85 7.26 14.09
N PRO A 222 17.38 6.03 14.17
CA PRO A 222 18.65 5.78 14.84
C PRO A 222 19.81 6.55 14.17
N PRO A 223 20.93 6.77 14.88
CA PRO A 223 22.13 7.36 14.29
C PRO A 223 22.59 6.55 13.08
N SER A 224 22.97 7.25 12.00
CA SER A 224 23.45 6.62 10.77
C SER A 224 24.75 5.84 11.02
N LYS A 225 24.90 4.71 10.33
CA LYS A 225 26.07 3.84 10.40
C LYS A 225 26.54 3.52 9.00
N ASN A 226 27.83 3.69 8.72
CA ASN A 226 28.46 3.30 7.44
C ASN A 226 27.71 3.80 6.18
N SER A 227 27.31 5.07 6.17
CA SER A 227 26.54 5.69 5.07
C SER A 227 25.19 5.02 4.79
N SER A 228 24.62 4.41 5.82
CA SER A 228 23.27 3.89 5.84
C SER A 228 22.48 4.53 6.98
N GLN A 229 21.25 4.92 6.69
CA GLN A 229 20.31 5.47 7.64
C GLN A 229 19.05 4.60 7.65
N ASP A 230 18.73 4.09 8.83
CA ASP A 230 17.47 3.41 9.09
C ASP A 230 16.46 4.43 9.61
N GLU A 231 15.21 4.30 9.16
CA GLU A 231 14.08 5.12 9.60
C GLU A 231 12.86 4.23 9.79
N TYR A 232 12.09 4.49 10.83
CA TYR A 232 10.92 3.69 11.19
C TYR A 232 9.65 4.53 11.06
N PHE A 233 8.63 3.98 10.40
CA PHE A 233 7.38 4.65 10.07
C PHE A 233 6.20 3.82 10.55
N LEU A 234 5.29 4.44 11.29
CA LEU A 234 3.96 3.89 11.53
C LEU A 234 3.04 4.35 10.40
N LEU A 235 2.45 3.39 9.69
CA LEU A 235 1.59 3.63 8.55
C LEU A 235 0.25 2.91 8.74
N PHE A 236 -0.74 3.38 7.97
CA PHE A 236 -2.07 2.77 7.86
C PHE A 236 -2.81 2.78 9.21
N GLU A 237 -3.02 4.00 9.73
CA GLU A 237 -3.63 4.25 11.05
C GLU A 237 -2.85 3.60 12.20
N ASP A 238 -1.53 3.75 12.17
CA ASP A 238 -0.59 3.24 13.20
C ASP A 238 -0.61 1.72 13.42
N ASN A 239 -1.18 0.96 12.47
CA ASN A 239 -1.29 -0.49 12.59
C ASN A 239 -0.06 -1.25 12.05
N ARG A 240 0.68 -0.66 11.10
CA ARG A 240 1.84 -1.33 10.47
C ARG A 240 3.12 -0.53 10.67
N LEU A 241 4.17 -1.21 11.13
CA LEU A 241 5.50 -0.61 11.25
C LEU A 241 6.35 -0.98 10.04
N TYR A 242 6.81 0.03 9.32
CA TYR A 242 7.76 -0.09 8.24
C TYR A 242 9.13 0.43 8.66
N LYS A 243 10.16 -0.26 8.22
CA LYS A 243 11.55 0.21 8.27
C LYS A 243 11.98 0.59 6.87
N ARG A 244 12.49 1.80 6.69
CA ARG A 244 13.17 2.27 5.49
C ARG A 244 14.67 2.30 5.75
N THR A 245 15.44 1.57 4.94
CA THR A 245 16.90 1.66 4.92
C THR A 245 17.32 2.46 3.70
N ILE A 246 17.97 3.60 3.93
CA ILE A 246 18.52 4.47 2.90
C ILE A 246 20.03 4.28 2.88
N THR A 247 20.57 3.81 1.76
CA THR A 247 22.03 3.74 1.56
C THR A 247 22.48 4.86 0.63
N TYR A 248 23.41 5.69 1.08
CA TYR A 248 23.91 6.84 0.32
C TYR A 248 25.43 6.81 0.21
N ASN A 249 25.95 7.56 -0.77
CA ASN A 249 27.39 7.68 -0.94
C ASN A 249 27.93 8.65 0.12
N GLN A 250 29.10 8.35 0.70
CA GLN A 250 29.71 9.26 1.66
C GLN A 250 30.29 10.46 0.93
N LEU A 251 29.76 11.65 1.21
CA LEU A 251 30.34 12.89 0.70
C LEU A 251 31.56 13.26 1.55
N VAL A 252 32.75 13.23 0.96
CA VAL A 252 33.99 13.64 1.63
C VAL A 252 34.17 15.14 1.42
N ILE A 253 33.77 15.94 2.41
CA ILE A 253 33.98 17.39 2.40
C ILE A 253 35.33 17.70 3.07
N PRO A 254 36.28 18.34 2.35
CA PRO A 254 37.55 18.73 2.94
C PRO A 254 37.36 19.73 4.09
N LYS A 255 37.93 19.43 5.27
CA LYS A 255 37.79 20.29 6.46
C LYS A 255 38.48 21.65 6.34
N LYS A 256 39.48 21.77 5.45
CA LYS A 256 40.26 22.99 5.25
C LYS A 256 39.96 23.58 3.88
N ARG A 257 39.69 24.89 3.83
CA ARG A 257 39.40 25.63 2.59
C ARG A 257 40.45 25.46 1.48
N LYS A 258 41.73 25.32 1.85
CA LYS A 258 42.84 25.09 0.89
C LYS A 258 42.78 23.73 0.19
N LEU A 259 42.06 22.76 0.77
CA LEU A 259 41.89 21.41 0.23
C LEU A 259 40.52 21.25 -0.45
N SER A 260 39.68 22.29 -0.40
CA SER A 260 38.40 22.30 -1.09
C SER A 260 38.67 22.47 -2.59
N PRO A 261 37.93 21.74 -3.44
CA PRO A 261 38.03 21.93 -4.89
C PRO A 261 37.67 23.37 -5.26
N GLU A 262 38.42 23.96 -6.20
CA GLU A 262 38.16 25.33 -6.68
C GLU A 262 36.80 25.45 -7.36
N ASN A 263 36.35 24.38 -8.03
CA ASN A 263 35.07 24.31 -8.73
C ASN A 263 34.26 23.10 -8.22
N PRO A 264 33.46 23.25 -7.14
CA PRO A 264 32.75 22.14 -6.50
C PRO A 264 31.78 21.39 -7.42
N ASN A 265 31.15 22.09 -8.36
CA ASN A 265 30.16 21.51 -9.28
C ASN A 265 30.78 20.55 -10.30
N GLU A 266 32.07 20.73 -10.64
CA GLU A 266 32.80 19.83 -11.54
C GLU A 266 33.48 18.69 -10.75
N TYR A 267 33.86 18.95 -9.50
CA TYR A 267 34.54 17.99 -8.65
C TYR A 267 33.61 16.92 -8.08
N PHE A 268 32.41 17.31 -7.64
CA PHE A 268 31.40 16.38 -7.15
C PHE A 268 30.42 16.07 -8.28
N ASN A 269 30.40 14.82 -8.74
CA ASN A 269 29.41 14.36 -9.70
C ASN A 269 27.99 14.52 -9.11
N SER A 270 26.99 14.89 -9.91
CA SER A 270 25.59 15.02 -9.50
C SER A 270 25.07 13.79 -8.75
N ASN A 271 25.48 12.60 -9.21
CA ASN A 271 25.17 11.31 -8.57
C ASN A 271 25.73 11.13 -7.15
N SER A 272 26.54 12.08 -6.67
CA SER A 272 27.08 12.09 -5.29
C SER A 272 26.12 12.72 -4.29
N PHE A 273 25.15 13.52 -4.76
CA PHE A 273 24.17 14.21 -3.93
C PHE A 273 22.81 13.52 -3.94
N ASP A 274 22.45 12.86 -5.04
CA ASP A 274 21.17 12.18 -5.16
C ASP A 274 21.23 10.75 -4.63
N VAL A 275 20.22 10.38 -3.83
CA VAL A 275 20.00 8.99 -3.43
C VAL A 275 19.23 8.29 -4.54
N ASN A 276 19.85 7.30 -5.16
CA ASN A 276 19.17 6.44 -6.11
C ASN A 276 18.06 5.64 -5.40
N MET A 277 16.84 5.66 -5.94
CA MET A 277 15.68 4.91 -5.40
C MET A 277 15.98 3.42 -5.19
N SER A 278 16.81 2.80 -6.04
CA SER A 278 17.26 1.40 -5.86
C SER A 278 18.05 1.14 -4.58
N LYS A 279 18.59 2.19 -3.94
CA LYS A 279 19.30 2.12 -2.66
C LYS A 279 18.39 2.36 -1.45
N ILE A 280 17.10 2.58 -1.69
CA ILE A 280 16.07 2.70 -0.66
C ILE A 280 15.33 1.36 -0.59
N LYS A 281 15.36 0.74 0.57
CA LYS A 281 14.67 -0.53 0.82
C LYS A 281 13.65 -0.34 1.91
N PHE A 282 12.46 -0.91 1.74
CA PHE A 282 11.48 -1.00 2.81
C PHE A 282 11.39 -2.44 3.32
N GLU A 283 11.07 -2.57 4.59
CA GLU A 283 10.82 -3.83 5.27
C GLU A 283 9.59 -3.63 6.16
N LEU A 284 8.62 -4.52 6.04
CA LEU A 284 7.47 -4.56 6.95
C LEU A 284 7.91 -5.32 8.22
N VAL A 285 7.98 -4.60 9.34
CA VAL A 285 8.46 -5.15 10.62
C VAL A 285 7.37 -5.93 11.34
N TYR A 286 6.16 -5.38 11.36
CA TYR A 286 4.94 -6.06 11.82
C TYR A 286 3.70 -5.44 11.16
N LYS A 287 2.66 -6.24 10.94
CA LYS A 287 1.35 -5.76 10.44
C LYS A 287 0.21 -5.82 11.45
N ASP A 288 0.39 -6.51 12.58
CA ASP A 288 -0.64 -6.64 13.61
C ASP A 288 -0.05 -6.75 15.03
N ILE A 289 -0.94 -6.76 16.03
CA ILE A 289 -0.58 -6.86 17.45
C ILE A 289 0.10 -8.18 17.83
N TYR A 290 -0.20 -9.27 17.13
CA TYR A 290 0.39 -10.59 17.38
C TYR A 290 1.83 -10.63 16.87
N GLU A 291 2.07 -10.10 15.68
CA GLU A 291 3.41 -9.94 15.11
C GLU A 291 4.26 -8.95 15.91
N LEU A 292 3.67 -7.84 16.38
CA LEU A 292 4.34 -6.93 17.30
C LEU A 292 4.77 -7.68 18.58
N ASN A 293 3.90 -8.50 19.15
CA ASN A 293 4.24 -9.30 20.34
C ASN A 293 5.38 -10.29 20.07
N GLU A 294 5.39 -10.95 18.91
CA GLU A 294 6.50 -11.83 18.50
C GLU A 294 7.81 -11.06 18.26
N TYR A 295 7.72 -9.89 17.63
CA TYR A 295 8.85 -8.99 17.44
C TYR A 295 9.48 -8.58 18.79
N LEU A 296 8.66 -8.18 19.76
CA LEU A 296 9.14 -7.84 21.10
C LEU A 296 9.76 -9.05 21.81
N LYS A 297 9.19 -10.25 21.69
CA LYS A 297 9.78 -11.47 22.26
C LYS A 297 11.17 -11.75 21.69
N LYS A 298 11.38 -11.50 20.39
CA LYS A 298 12.69 -11.65 19.74
C LYS A 298 13.68 -10.59 20.21
N SER A 299 13.26 -9.33 20.31
CA SER A 299 14.15 -8.23 20.72
C SER A 299 14.61 -8.32 22.18
N HIS A 300 13.76 -8.82 23.09
CA HIS A 300 14.14 -9.01 24.50
C HIS A 300 15.15 -10.16 24.74
N LYS A 301 15.41 -11.01 23.73
CA LYS A 301 16.50 -12.00 23.78
C LYS A 301 17.86 -11.41 23.37
N ILE A 302 17.87 -10.22 22.77
CA ILE A 302 19.09 -9.50 22.41
C ILE A 302 19.54 -8.75 23.67
N LYS A 303 20.55 -9.27 24.37
CA LYS A 303 21.17 -8.57 25.49
C LYS A 303 21.61 -7.18 25.03
N PRO A 304 21.49 -6.14 25.87
CA PRO A 304 22.07 -4.85 25.55
C PRO A 304 23.57 -5.04 25.35
N ILE A 305 24.07 -4.60 24.19
CA ILE A 305 25.50 -4.40 23.98
C ILE A 305 25.87 -3.26 24.92
N VAL A 306 26.49 -3.61 26.05
CA VAL A 306 27.19 -2.67 26.94
C VAL A 306 28.50 -2.26 26.27
#